data_AF-A0A7K3ASU7-F1
#
_entry.id   AF-A0A7K3ASU7-F1
#
_cell.length_a   1.000
_cell.length_b   1.000
_cell.length_c   1.000
_cell.angle_alpha   90.00
_cell.angle_beta   90.00
_cell.angle_gamma   90.00
#
_symmetry.space_group_name_H-M   'P 1'
#
loop_
_entity.id
_entity.type
_entity.pdbx_description
1 polymer ?
#
loop_
_entity_poly.entity_id
_entity_poly.type
_entity_poly.pdbx_seq_one_letter_code
_entity_poly.pdbx_strand_id
1 'polypeptide(L)'
;MKLPGQDSVESTTRTVVPQGWAFFTKSPRETDMDPYGLVDGTWRGLRSGRHAEYGFNRESRAQGLEIGLLFYQVQDTKPFACERRALTDCLDRASADITPVGNPSPSPTLCGRVALVDQLPVPYAWRDFYAGTHTPESVRILEVTCG
;
A
#
# COMPACT_ATOMS: atom_id res chain seq x y z
N MET A 1 -10.57 -53.58 21.95
CA MET A 1 -10.05 -54.23 20.74
C MET A 1 -9.09 -53.24 20.09
N LYS A 2 -7.78 -53.51 20.12
CA LYS A 2 -6.72 -52.68 19.53
C LYS A 2 -6.14 -53.45 18.34
N LEU A 3 -5.99 -52.80 17.19
CA LEU A 3 -5.49 -53.44 15.97
C LEU A 3 -3.95 -53.53 16.01
N PRO A 4 -3.33 -54.61 15.51
CA PRO A 4 -1.88 -54.76 15.48
C PRO A 4 -1.26 -53.90 14.37
N GLY A 5 -0.22 -53.12 14.70
CA GLY A 5 0.54 -52.29 13.75
C GLY A 5 0.57 -50.78 14.04
N GLN A 6 0.04 -50.33 15.18
CA GLN A 6 -0.07 -48.90 15.50
C GLN A 6 1.20 -48.28 16.12
N ASP A 7 2.30 -49.03 16.30
CA ASP A 7 3.49 -48.53 16.98
C ASP A 7 4.55 -47.90 16.05
N SER A 8 4.44 -48.07 14.72
CA SER A 8 5.48 -47.60 13.78
C SER A 8 5.13 -46.33 12.99
N VAL A 9 3.98 -45.69 13.25
CA VAL A 9 3.54 -44.49 12.51
C VAL A 9 3.16 -43.33 13.43
N GLU A 10 3.43 -43.41 14.75
CA GLU A 10 3.22 -42.26 15.63
C GLU A 10 4.45 -41.33 15.72
N SER A 11 5.67 -41.85 15.53
CA SER A 11 6.89 -41.05 15.80
C SER A 11 7.42 -40.25 14.61
N THR A 12 7.10 -40.63 13.36
CA THR A 12 7.68 -39.97 12.17
C THR A 12 6.83 -38.81 11.64
N THR A 13 5.50 -38.85 11.83
CA THR A 13 4.61 -37.81 11.30
C THR A 13 4.71 -36.48 12.06
N ARG A 14 5.21 -36.50 13.31
CA ARG A 14 5.31 -35.30 14.16
C ARG A 14 6.58 -34.48 13.93
N THR A 15 7.54 -34.98 13.15
CA THR A 15 8.87 -34.38 12.98
C THR A 15 9.03 -33.61 11.65
N VAL A 16 8.11 -33.77 10.69
CA VAL A 16 8.30 -33.25 9.31
C VAL A 16 7.26 -32.20 8.90
N VAL A 17 6.38 -31.77 9.80
CA VAL A 17 5.42 -30.70 9.48
C VAL A 17 5.67 -29.49 10.38
N PRO A 18 6.49 -28.51 9.95
CA PRO A 18 6.52 -27.22 10.62
C PRO A 18 5.17 -26.55 10.38
N GLN A 19 4.20 -26.78 11.27
CA GLN A 19 2.94 -26.01 11.33
C GLN A 19 3.16 -24.61 11.93
N GLY A 20 4.36 -24.05 11.72
CA GLY A 20 4.80 -22.77 12.27
C GLY A 20 4.84 -21.71 11.18
N TRP A 21 3.71 -21.39 10.57
CA TRP A 21 3.58 -20.20 9.73
C TRP A 21 3.24 -19.04 10.66
N ALA A 22 4.26 -18.34 11.15
CA ALA A 22 4.03 -17.06 11.80
C ALA A 22 3.52 -16.09 10.72
N PHE A 23 2.27 -15.66 10.85
CA PHE A 23 1.70 -14.64 9.99
C PHE A 23 2.30 -13.29 10.37
N PHE A 24 3.39 -12.91 9.70
CA PHE A 24 3.91 -11.53 9.73
C PHE A 24 3.01 -10.64 8.88
N THR A 25 1.75 -10.50 9.28
CA THR A 25 0.79 -9.62 8.62
C THR A 25 0.81 -8.27 9.31
N LYS A 26 1.07 -7.23 8.52
CA LYS A 26 0.87 -5.83 8.91
C LYS A 26 -0.50 -5.67 9.59
N SER A 27 -0.60 -4.86 10.64
CA SER A 27 -1.89 -4.65 11.30
C SER A 27 -2.91 -4.11 10.30
N PRO A 28 -4.15 -4.62 10.26
CA PRO A 28 -5.21 -4.10 9.40
C PRO A 28 -5.73 -2.72 9.85
N ARG A 29 -5.13 -2.13 10.89
CA ARG A 29 -5.42 -0.78 11.39
C ARG A 29 -4.28 0.20 11.14
N GLU A 30 -3.16 -0.26 10.59
CA GLU A 30 -2.05 0.62 10.25
C GLU A 30 -2.37 1.44 9.00
N THR A 31 -1.73 2.60 8.91
CA THR A 31 -1.81 3.50 7.77
C THR A 31 -1.29 2.81 6.50
N ASP A 32 -2.07 2.85 5.44
CA ASP A 32 -1.70 2.44 4.10
C ASP A 32 -1.37 3.67 3.24
N MET A 33 -0.32 3.56 2.43
CA MET A 33 0.13 4.64 1.56
C MET A 33 -0.24 4.33 0.11
N ASP A 34 -1.08 5.19 -0.49
CA ASP A 34 -1.59 5.05 -1.85
C ASP A 34 -1.12 6.20 -2.76
N PRO A 35 -0.64 5.91 -3.99
CA PRO A 35 -0.28 6.95 -4.93
C PRO A 35 -1.50 7.46 -5.70
N TYR A 36 -1.59 8.78 -5.83
CA TYR A 36 -2.54 9.47 -6.71
C TYR A 36 -1.78 10.32 -7.71
N GLY A 37 -2.29 10.47 -8.93
CA GLY A 37 -1.70 11.27 -10.00
C GLY A 37 -2.66 12.34 -10.46
N LEU A 38 -2.13 13.50 -10.82
CA LEU A 38 -2.92 14.54 -11.47
C LEU A 38 -2.96 14.26 -12.98
N VAL A 39 -4.09 13.75 -13.48
CA VAL A 39 -4.30 13.42 -14.89
C VAL A 39 -5.45 14.27 -15.42
N ASP A 40 -5.20 15.05 -16.47
CA ASP A 40 -6.17 15.99 -17.05
C ASP A 40 -6.76 16.97 -16.02
N GLY A 41 -5.93 17.42 -15.06
CA GLY A 41 -6.36 18.31 -13.98
C GLY A 41 -7.21 17.66 -12.90
N THR A 42 -7.38 16.33 -12.91
CA THR A 42 -8.13 15.57 -11.90
C THR A 42 -7.23 14.57 -11.20
N TRP A 43 -7.31 14.51 -9.87
CA TRP A 43 -6.62 13.48 -9.09
C TRP A 43 -7.25 12.10 -9.30
N ARG A 44 -6.43 11.12 -9.70
CA ARG A 44 -6.83 9.72 -9.92
C ARG A 44 -5.89 8.79 -9.18
N GLY A 45 -6.41 7.70 -8.60
CA GLY A 45 -5.57 6.68 -7.98
C GLY A 45 -4.69 5.99 -9.03
N LEU A 46 -3.39 5.91 -8.78
CA LEU A 46 -2.41 5.28 -9.67
C LEU A 46 -2.02 3.86 -9.22
N ARG A 47 -2.62 3.37 -8.14
CA ARG A 47 -2.34 2.02 -7.64
C ARG A 47 -2.67 0.99 -8.73
N SER A 48 -1.64 0.28 -9.17
CA SER A 48 -1.74 -0.85 -10.08
C SER A 48 -2.62 -1.93 -9.45
N GLY A 49 -3.63 -2.37 -10.19
CA GLY A 49 -4.62 -3.35 -9.73
C GLY A 49 -3.99 -4.66 -9.23
N ARG A 50 -4.70 -5.36 -8.34
CA ARG A 50 -4.24 -6.63 -7.75
C ARG A 50 -4.20 -7.79 -8.74
N HIS A 51 -4.66 -7.57 -9.98
CA HIS A 51 -4.77 -8.56 -11.03
C HIS A 51 -3.43 -8.74 -11.74
N ALA A 52 -2.48 -9.33 -11.04
CA ALA A 52 -1.42 -10.06 -11.72
C ALA A 52 -2.12 -11.17 -12.51
N GLU A 53 -2.25 -11.05 -13.83
CA GLU A 53 -2.85 -12.06 -14.71
C GLU A 53 -2.30 -13.45 -14.36
N TYR A 54 -2.98 -14.19 -13.48
CA TYR A 54 -2.52 -15.45 -12.89
C TYR A 54 -1.08 -15.46 -12.33
N GLY A 55 -0.53 -14.30 -11.96
CA GLY A 55 0.86 -14.17 -11.49
C GLY A 55 1.93 -13.92 -12.56
N PHE A 56 1.55 -13.78 -13.84
CA PHE A 56 2.47 -13.49 -14.95
C PHE A 56 2.90 -12.01 -14.98
N ASN A 57 2.02 -11.09 -14.59
CA ASN A 57 2.35 -9.67 -14.43
C ASN A 57 2.76 -9.36 -12.98
N ARG A 58 3.96 -8.81 -12.77
CA ARG A 58 4.52 -8.43 -11.46
C ARG A 58 4.56 -6.91 -11.22
N GLU A 59 4.02 -6.12 -12.13
CA GLU A 59 4.00 -4.65 -12.08
C GLU A 59 3.40 -4.11 -10.77
N SER A 60 2.25 -4.66 -10.33
CA SER A 60 1.64 -4.26 -9.04
C SER A 60 2.58 -4.47 -7.84
N ARG A 61 3.43 -5.52 -7.88
CA ARG A 61 4.44 -5.75 -6.83
C ARG A 61 5.63 -4.81 -6.97
N ALA A 62 6.06 -4.53 -8.20
CA ALA A 62 7.13 -3.57 -8.48
C ALA A 62 6.75 -2.15 -8.03
N GLN A 63 5.50 -1.73 -8.30
CA GLN A 63 5.01 -0.42 -7.89
C GLN A 63 5.00 -0.25 -6.36
N GLY A 64 4.78 -1.32 -5.58
CA GLY A 64 4.91 -1.27 -4.13
C GLY A 64 6.31 -0.82 -3.66
N LEU A 65 7.36 -1.30 -4.32
CA LEU A 65 8.74 -0.88 -4.05
C LEU A 65 8.99 0.53 -4.57
N GLU A 66 8.48 0.88 -5.74
CA GLU A 66 8.57 2.22 -6.32
C GLU A 66 8.00 3.29 -5.38
N ILE A 67 6.81 3.06 -4.81
CA ILE A 67 6.20 3.96 -3.81
C ILE A 67 7.14 4.11 -2.59
N GLY A 68 7.70 3.00 -2.10
CA GLY A 68 8.63 3.01 -0.97
C GLY A 68 9.92 3.80 -1.25
N LEU A 69 10.47 3.69 -2.46
CA LEU A 69 11.66 4.44 -2.90
C LEU A 69 11.39 5.94 -3.00
N LEU A 70 10.21 6.33 -3.50
CA LEU A 70 9.80 7.74 -3.51
C LEU A 70 9.58 8.26 -2.08
N PHE A 71 8.89 7.50 -1.23
CA PHE A 71 8.66 7.86 0.16
C PHE A 71 9.97 8.06 0.93
N TYR A 72 10.95 7.17 0.76
CA TYR A 72 12.24 7.27 1.45
C TYR A 72 12.96 8.59 1.13
N GLN A 73 12.82 9.12 -0.09
CA GLN A 73 13.42 10.41 -0.48
C GLN A 73 12.74 11.62 0.20
N VAL A 74 11.48 11.47 0.64
CA VAL A 74 10.66 12.58 1.17
C VAL A 74 10.16 12.33 2.59
N GLN A 75 10.69 11.30 3.27
CA GLN A 75 10.24 10.91 4.60
C GLN A 75 10.44 12.02 5.63
N ASP A 76 11.49 12.84 5.45
CA ASP A 76 11.82 13.97 6.32
C ASP A 76 11.06 15.25 5.92
N THR A 77 10.36 15.23 4.78
CA THR A 77 9.47 16.33 4.38
C THR A 77 8.19 16.26 5.21
N LYS A 78 7.84 17.40 5.82
CA LYS A 78 6.61 17.53 6.60
C LYS A 78 5.39 17.27 5.71
N PRO A 79 4.55 16.26 6.01
CA PRO A 79 3.34 16.04 5.24
C PRO A 79 2.28 17.09 5.57
N PHE A 80 1.38 17.33 4.61
CA PHE A 80 0.19 18.12 4.82
C PHE A 80 -0.88 17.26 5.52
N ALA A 81 -1.34 17.68 6.70
CA ALA A 81 -2.35 16.96 7.46
C ALA A 81 -3.76 17.20 6.90
N CYS A 82 -4.50 16.13 6.62
CA CYS A 82 -5.85 16.25 6.04
C CYS A 82 -6.92 16.62 7.08
N GLU A 83 -6.70 16.37 8.37
CA GLU A 83 -7.64 16.66 9.47
C GLU A 83 -9.07 16.14 9.23
N ARG A 84 -9.19 14.91 8.68
CA ARG A 84 -10.47 14.25 8.34
C ARG A 84 -11.27 14.92 7.21
N ARG A 85 -10.66 15.77 6.40
CA ARG A 85 -11.27 16.30 5.17
C ARG A 85 -11.47 15.20 4.13
N ALA A 86 -12.34 15.45 3.16
CA ALA A 86 -12.43 14.64 1.96
C ALA A 86 -11.08 14.66 1.21
N LEU A 87 -10.74 13.54 0.55
CA LEU A 87 -9.45 13.39 -0.12
C LEU A 87 -9.19 14.49 -1.17
N THR A 88 -10.19 14.83 -1.98
CA THR A 88 -10.06 15.86 -3.02
C THR A 88 -9.69 17.22 -2.43
N ASP A 89 -10.39 17.68 -1.40
CA ASP A 89 -10.09 18.94 -0.70
C ASP A 89 -8.71 18.90 -0.03
N CYS A 90 -8.28 17.74 0.50
CA CYS A 90 -6.94 17.60 1.05
C CYS A 90 -5.85 17.74 -0.03
N LEU A 91 -6.01 17.07 -1.18
CA LEU A 91 -5.07 17.12 -2.29
C LEU A 91 -4.97 18.52 -2.91
N ASP A 92 -6.10 19.21 -3.06
CA ASP A 92 -6.14 20.56 -3.62
C ASP A 92 -5.40 21.56 -2.72
N ARG A 93 -5.57 21.48 -1.40
CA ARG A 93 -4.86 22.34 -0.44
C ARG A 93 -3.37 22.04 -0.36
N ALA A 94 -3.00 20.76 -0.37
CA ALA A 94 -1.61 20.35 -0.31
C ALA A 94 -0.83 20.68 -1.58
N SER A 95 -1.51 20.96 -2.70
CA SER A 95 -0.88 21.31 -3.97
C SER A 95 -0.07 22.62 -3.94
N ALA A 96 -0.12 23.38 -2.84
CA ALA A 96 0.76 24.52 -2.60
C ALA A 96 2.22 24.11 -2.30
N ASP A 97 2.44 22.93 -1.72
CA ASP A 97 3.75 22.46 -1.25
C ASP A 97 4.19 21.22 -2.05
N ILE A 98 4.95 21.45 -3.13
CA ILE A 98 5.37 20.40 -4.06
C ILE A 98 6.86 20.10 -3.89
N THR A 99 7.21 18.83 -3.70
CA THR A 99 8.60 18.38 -3.56
C THR A 99 9.09 17.70 -4.85
N PRO A 100 10.14 18.21 -5.52
CA PRO A 100 10.68 17.56 -6.70
C PRO A 100 11.48 16.30 -6.32
N VAL A 101 11.27 15.19 -7.03
CA VAL A 101 12.00 13.93 -6.81
C VAL A 101 12.29 13.21 -8.12
N GLY A 102 13.34 12.38 -8.11
CA GLY A 102 13.63 11.45 -9.19
C GLY A 102 13.06 10.07 -8.88
N ASN A 103 12.50 9.40 -9.88
CA ASN A 103 12.07 8.02 -9.75
C ASN A 103 13.20 7.07 -10.16
N PRO A 104 13.84 6.35 -9.20
CA PRO A 104 14.95 5.44 -9.50
C PRO A 104 14.48 4.07 -10.01
N SER A 105 13.17 3.84 -10.15
CA SER A 105 12.65 2.55 -10.63
C SER A 105 13.10 2.29 -12.06
N PRO A 106 13.61 1.07 -12.39
CA PRO A 106 14.01 0.71 -13.75
C PRO A 106 12.86 0.76 -14.78
N SER A 107 11.63 0.67 -14.32
CA SER A 107 10.41 0.76 -15.13
C SER A 107 9.39 1.58 -14.35
N PRO A 108 9.50 2.92 -14.38
CA PRO A 108 8.70 3.78 -13.52
C PRO A 108 7.24 3.83 -13.99
N THR A 109 6.31 3.75 -13.03
CA THR A 109 4.86 3.89 -13.24
C THR A 109 4.31 5.18 -12.63
N LEU A 110 5.05 5.81 -11.72
CA LEU A 110 4.69 7.04 -11.03
C LEU A 110 5.54 8.20 -11.57
N CYS A 111 4.97 9.00 -12.48
CA CYS A 111 5.63 10.11 -13.16
C CYS A 111 4.77 11.38 -13.15
N GLY A 112 5.41 12.54 -13.22
CA GLY A 112 4.76 13.85 -13.17
C GLY A 112 4.24 14.18 -11.77
N ARG A 113 3.09 14.85 -11.70
CA ARG A 113 2.50 15.25 -10.42
C ARG A 113 1.82 14.08 -9.71
N VAL A 114 2.45 13.63 -8.63
CA VAL A 114 2.03 12.46 -7.84
C VAL A 114 1.86 12.87 -6.38
N ALA A 115 0.78 12.42 -5.74
CA ALA A 115 0.58 12.53 -4.30
C ALA A 115 0.80 11.17 -3.65
N LEU A 116 1.62 11.11 -2.61
CA LEU A 116 1.67 10.00 -1.68
C LEU A 116 0.67 10.28 -0.56
N VAL A 117 -0.37 9.47 -0.46
CA VAL A 117 -1.47 9.68 0.48
C VAL A 117 -1.42 8.59 1.55
N ASP A 118 -1.19 9.03 2.78
CA ASP A 118 -1.30 8.20 3.98
C ASP A 118 -2.77 8.10 4.38
N GLN A 119 -3.32 6.89 4.44
CA GLN A 119 -4.73 6.64 4.70
C GLN A 119 -4.93 5.58 5.78
N LEU A 120 -5.92 5.81 6.66
CA LEU A 120 -6.35 4.82 7.63
C LEU A 120 -7.53 4.01 7.07
N PRO A 121 -7.51 2.67 7.19
CA PRO A 121 -8.66 1.86 6.82
C PRO A 121 -9.84 2.16 7.76
N VAL A 122 -11.02 2.39 7.18
CA VAL A 122 -12.26 2.55 7.93
C VAL A 122 -12.60 1.20 8.57
N PRO A 123 -12.66 1.12 9.90
CA PRO A 123 -12.94 -0.15 10.54
C PRO A 123 -14.35 -0.63 10.20
N TYR A 124 -14.48 -1.94 9.98
CA TYR A 124 -15.69 -2.55 9.42
C TYR A 124 -16.98 -2.21 10.18
N ALA A 125 -16.88 -2.01 11.50
CA ALA A 125 -18.00 -1.61 12.37
C ALA A 125 -18.59 -0.23 11.99
N TRP A 126 -17.83 0.60 11.29
CA TRP A 126 -18.23 1.96 10.90
C TRP A 126 -18.39 2.14 9.39
N ARG A 127 -18.33 1.07 8.58
CA ARG A 127 -18.35 1.17 7.11
C ARG A 127 -19.57 1.92 6.56
N ASP A 128 -20.70 1.87 7.26
CA ASP A 128 -21.96 2.48 6.81
C ASP A 128 -22.04 3.98 7.17
N PHE A 129 -21.10 4.49 7.97
CA PHE A 129 -21.02 5.91 8.37
C PHE A 129 -20.00 6.72 7.56
N TYR A 130 -19.21 6.06 6.71
CA TYR A 130 -18.18 6.69 5.89
C TYR A 130 -18.47 6.43 4.41
N ALA A 131 -18.21 7.42 3.56
CA ALA A 131 -18.42 7.30 2.12
C ALA A 131 -17.42 6.34 1.42
N GLY A 132 -16.34 5.96 2.10
CA GLY A 132 -15.28 5.12 1.54
C GLY A 132 -14.70 4.15 2.56
N THR A 133 -13.79 3.30 2.08
CA THR A 133 -13.13 2.28 2.90
C THR A 133 -11.89 2.80 3.63
N HIS A 134 -11.48 4.03 3.35
CA HIS A 134 -10.30 4.67 3.94
C HIS A 134 -10.57 6.15 4.22
N THR A 135 -9.87 6.70 5.20
CA THR A 135 -9.84 8.13 5.51
C THR A 135 -8.43 8.69 5.37
N PRO A 136 -8.22 9.80 4.64
CA PRO A 136 -6.90 10.36 4.47
C PRO A 136 -6.40 11.01 5.76
N GLU A 137 -5.18 10.66 6.15
CA GLU A 137 -4.49 11.20 7.32
C GLU A 137 -3.58 12.35 6.90
N SER A 138 -2.72 12.11 5.89
CA SER A 138 -1.78 13.10 5.39
C SER A 138 -1.41 12.88 3.93
N VAL A 139 -0.89 13.92 3.28
CA VAL A 139 -0.46 13.88 1.88
C VAL A 139 0.90 14.55 1.69
N ARG A 140 1.67 14.03 0.73
CA ARG A 140 2.88 14.67 0.21
C ARG A 140 2.74 14.79 -1.30
N ILE A 141 2.78 16.02 -1.83
CA ILE A 141 2.70 16.27 -3.26
C ILE A 141 4.11 16.31 -3.84
N LEU A 142 4.32 15.51 -4.88
CA LEU A 142 5.60 15.29 -5.54
C LEU A 142 5.51 15.72 -7.00
N GLU A 143 6.60 16.29 -7.50
CA GLU A 143 6.84 16.40 -8.93
C GLU A 143 7.91 15.36 -9.30
N VAL A 144 7.47 14.25 -9.89
CA VAL A 144 8.28 13.05 -10.10
C VAL A 144 8.84 13.04 -11.52
N THR A 145 10.16 13.06 -11.62
CA THR A 145 10.87 12.91 -12.90
C THR A 145 11.19 11.44 -13.17
N CYS A 146 10.92 10.98 -14.39
CA CYS A 146 11.19 9.63 -14.86
C CYS A 146 12.18 9.71 -16.04
N GLY A 147 13.11 8.77 -16.12
CA GLY A 147 14.18 8.73 -17.13
C GLY A 147 14.41 7.34 -17.68
#